data_AF-A0A9D1HKK6-F1
#
_entry.id   AF-A0A9D1HKK6-F1
#
_cell.length_a   1.000
_cell.length_b   1.000
_cell.length_c   1.000
_cell.angle_alpha   90.00
_cell.angle_beta   90.00
_cell.angle_gamma   90.00
#
_symmetry.space_group_name_H-M   'P 1'
#
loop_
_entity.id
_entity.type
_entity.pdbx_description
1 polymer ?
#
loop_
_entity_poly.entity_id
_entity_poly.type
_entity_poly.pdbx_seq_one_letter_code
_entity_poly.pdbx_strand_id
1 'polypeptide(L)'
;MKLRKKTIALLLFSAAFICSVGVSAFVLWQTDVLNLPSQNKPVTAPVEESLTLYPAPAADGRWGYINEQGEVILPQTYEEALPFYGKAAWVKQNGLWGAVDAAGTVLVTPEYAEIAVYEDGSNRFICASGSNVSAAPQNSSLYDVNGQKLFGLAGDLKEMSSGLMAFSRTRNGVTTWGYINAHGEIIIEPVYAAVGQVSGNYALVRDMEGQKLLLNIYAQTGVPVAGVDSLDAVGSRMVLLKDTASGLYGYQDVNGELVIDYAFTAAEPFRGGAALAATDGGTGLLSPDGVWMAEPVYADGQYLGHNVYALKLLDAPGYLLVDELGEPVVADTVYGWEEWRNGLLACHTAVATLFINAAGELQPGLELSISPGVFRLGKLYGVQDMNGLSWFDDAGHTVYSVGRDRALSAEVRLLTVLENSDVNYLVYYPQAEAVDGSLNSTWRRLNQALADNALGEYYDSYTSGGELKFAVRGNCYLVTAGGVISAIQTLTLDDSWEAGGGLEEAVHTVCFDAVTGRQYRLADLFADGVNWRQELLEPARASYGLLAAAGAPEQPEMQEILSKRLSRNLDFSLSDEGLTLYFALSDGAVQLVPVSYQDIDSLLDKSGSLWQNLQGITREE
;
A
#
# COMPACT_ATOMS: atom_id res chain seq x y z
N MET A 1 -66.36 -16.57 52.56
CA MET A 1 -65.34 -16.87 53.60
C MET A 1 -64.25 -15.81 53.51
N LYS A 2 -64.01 -15.06 54.59
CA LYS A 2 -63.12 -13.88 54.65
C LYS A 2 -61.67 -14.29 54.37
N LEU A 3 -61.18 -14.11 53.14
CA LEU A 3 -59.73 -14.08 52.92
C LEU A 3 -59.18 -12.80 53.59
N ARG A 4 -58.31 -12.99 54.58
CA ARG A 4 -57.74 -11.92 55.39
C ARG A 4 -56.88 -11.02 54.50
N LYS A 5 -56.98 -9.70 54.68
CA LYS A 5 -56.16 -8.66 54.02
C LYS A 5 -54.64 -8.90 54.06
N LYS A 6 -54.15 -9.81 54.93
CA LYS A 6 -52.74 -10.24 54.97
C LYS A 6 -52.34 -11.17 53.81
N THR A 7 -53.27 -11.86 53.16
CA THR A 7 -52.95 -12.79 52.04
C THR A 7 -52.84 -12.07 50.70
N ILE A 8 -53.58 -10.97 50.50
CA ILE A 8 -53.44 -10.10 49.30
C ILE A 8 -52.17 -9.24 49.40
N ALA A 9 -51.78 -8.82 50.60
CA ALA A 9 -50.51 -8.12 50.81
C ALA A 9 -49.29 -9.02 50.53
N LEU A 10 -49.37 -10.33 50.82
CA LEU A 10 -48.28 -11.28 50.55
C LEU A 10 -48.15 -11.61 49.05
N LEU A 11 -49.28 -11.70 48.32
CA LEU A 11 -49.29 -11.94 46.87
C LEU A 11 -48.84 -10.72 46.06
N LEU A 12 -49.13 -9.49 46.53
CA LEU A 12 -48.61 -8.26 45.93
C LEU A 12 -47.14 -8.00 46.30
N PHE A 13 -46.66 -8.47 47.47
CA PHE A 13 -45.24 -8.45 47.78
C PHE A 13 -44.43 -9.46 46.96
N SER A 14 -44.96 -10.66 46.68
CA SER A 14 -44.25 -11.64 45.84
C SER A 14 -44.22 -11.26 44.35
N ALA A 15 -45.22 -10.54 43.84
CA ALA A 15 -45.20 -10.05 42.46
C ALA A 15 -44.31 -8.81 42.28
N ALA A 16 -44.21 -7.93 43.29
CA ALA A 16 -43.31 -6.77 43.25
C ALA A 16 -41.83 -7.13 43.51
N PHE A 17 -41.55 -8.21 44.27
CA PHE A 17 -40.17 -8.66 44.51
C PHE A 17 -39.57 -9.44 43.34
N ILE A 18 -40.39 -10.06 42.48
CA ILE A 18 -39.92 -10.75 41.26
C ILE A 18 -39.62 -9.75 40.13
N CYS A 19 -40.28 -8.58 40.09
CA CYS A 19 -39.95 -7.53 39.11
C CYS A 19 -38.81 -6.59 39.54
N SER A 20 -38.42 -6.53 40.81
CA SER A 20 -37.30 -5.68 41.27
C SER A 20 -35.95 -6.40 41.37
N VAL A 21 -35.92 -7.74 41.31
CA VAL A 21 -34.66 -8.52 41.26
C VAL A 21 -34.33 -8.96 39.82
N GLY A 22 -35.32 -8.97 38.91
CA GLY A 22 -35.14 -9.31 37.49
C GLY A 22 -34.67 -8.17 36.58
N VAL A 23 -34.60 -6.92 37.04
CA VAL A 23 -34.14 -5.76 36.24
C VAL A 23 -32.81 -5.18 36.77
N SER A 24 -32.31 -5.65 37.90
CA SER A 24 -31.04 -5.19 38.50
C SER A 24 -29.86 -6.15 38.33
N ALA A 25 -30.04 -7.27 37.62
CA ALA A 25 -28.97 -8.19 37.24
C ALA A 25 -28.59 -8.13 35.75
N PHE A 26 -29.31 -7.33 34.94
CA PHE A 26 -29.08 -7.19 33.50
C PHE A 26 -28.48 -5.84 33.07
N VAL A 27 -28.10 -4.98 34.04
CA VAL A 27 -27.47 -3.66 33.79
C VAL A 27 -26.16 -3.51 34.59
N LEU A 28 -25.52 -4.62 34.99
CA LEU A 28 -24.23 -4.63 35.69
C LEU A 28 -23.23 -5.59 35.03
N TRP A 29 -23.10 -5.48 33.70
CA TRP A 29 -21.96 -5.99 32.94
C TRP A 29 -21.51 -5.00 31.86
N GLN A 30 -21.60 -3.71 32.16
CA GLN A 30 -20.88 -2.65 31.46
C GLN A 30 -20.51 -1.57 32.48
N THR A 31 -19.22 -1.21 32.45
CA THR A 31 -18.58 -0.04 33.08
C THR A 31 -18.63 0.07 34.61
N ASP A 32 -17.52 -0.28 35.27
CA ASP A 32 -16.93 0.54 36.34
C ASP A 32 -15.56 -0.03 36.76
N VAL A 33 -14.49 0.44 36.10
CA VAL A 33 -13.16 0.51 36.73
C VAL A 33 -13.01 1.93 37.29
N LEU A 34 -13.04 1.99 38.62
CA LEU A 34 -12.73 3.11 39.53
C LEU A 34 -12.30 4.45 38.89
N ASN A 35 -13.19 5.45 38.95
CA ASN A 35 -12.82 6.86 39.00
C ASN A 35 -12.58 7.29 40.46
N LEU A 36 -11.32 7.52 40.84
CA LEU A 36 -10.98 8.32 42.03
C LEU A 36 -10.94 9.80 41.66
N PRO A 37 -11.44 10.73 42.50
CA PRO A 37 -11.40 12.15 42.21
C PRO A 37 -9.98 12.68 42.44
N SER A 38 -9.23 12.96 41.37
CA SER A 38 -7.97 13.69 41.48
C SER A 38 -8.23 15.20 41.52
N GLN A 39 -8.00 15.80 42.68
CA GLN A 39 -7.75 17.23 42.81
C GLN A 39 -6.30 17.48 42.34
N ASN A 40 -6.07 17.59 41.04
CA ASN A 40 -4.84 18.17 40.50
C ASN A 40 -5.22 19.11 39.36
N LYS A 41 -4.77 20.37 39.47
CA LYS A 41 -4.80 21.35 38.37
C LYS A 41 -4.24 20.69 37.11
N PRO A 42 -4.74 21.04 35.90
CA PRO A 42 -4.10 20.60 34.68
C PRO A 42 -2.66 21.12 34.69
N VAL A 43 -1.70 20.22 34.90
CA VAL A 43 -0.34 20.46 34.45
C VAL A 43 -0.46 20.36 32.95
N THR A 44 -0.52 21.51 32.27
CA THR A 44 -0.17 21.58 30.85
C THR A 44 1.29 21.19 30.77
N ALA A 45 1.55 19.89 30.69
CA ALA A 45 2.76 19.42 30.05
C ALA A 45 2.72 20.01 28.63
N PRO A 46 3.81 20.61 28.13
CA PRO A 46 3.89 20.89 26.71
C PRO A 46 3.59 19.56 26.02
N VAL A 47 2.58 19.57 25.14
CA VAL A 47 2.47 18.53 24.14
C VAL A 47 3.76 18.68 23.34
N GLU A 48 4.77 17.85 23.63
CA GLU A 48 5.84 17.63 22.68
C GLU A 48 5.11 17.18 21.42
N GLU A 49 5.02 18.06 20.43
CA GLU A 49 4.62 17.68 19.08
C GLU A 49 5.53 16.52 18.72
N SER A 50 4.95 15.31 18.71
CA SER A 50 5.61 14.12 18.23
C SER A 50 6.06 14.42 16.81
N LEU A 51 7.36 14.69 16.65
CA LEU A 51 7.96 14.94 15.35
C LEU A 51 7.77 13.67 14.54
N THR A 52 6.73 13.64 13.71
CA THR A 52 6.44 12.51 12.85
C THR A 52 7.42 12.59 11.69
N LEU A 53 8.32 11.61 11.64
CA LEU A 53 9.29 11.48 10.56
C LEU A 53 8.81 10.46 9.54
N TYR A 54 9.05 10.76 8.27
CA TYR A 54 8.58 9.99 7.12
C TYR A 54 9.76 9.30 6.44
N PRO A 55 9.70 7.99 6.14
CA PRO A 55 10.75 7.30 5.38
C PRO A 55 10.99 7.95 4.02
N ALA A 56 12.26 8.24 3.70
CA ALA A 56 12.63 8.96 2.49
C ALA A 56 13.74 8.20 1.73
N PRO A 57 13.44 7.63 0.55
CA PRO A 57 14.47 6.98 -0.27
C PRO A 57 15.37 8.01 -0.96
N ALA A 58 16.59 7.63 -1.32
CA ALA A 58 17.51 8.39 -2.17
C ALA A 58 17.72 7.70 -3.52
N ALA A 59 18.29 8.43 -4.49
CA ALA A 59 18.53 7.93 -5.84
C ALA A 59 19.49 6.74 -5.91
N ASP A 60 20.33 6.54 -4.89
CA ASP A 60 21.23 5.40 -4.75
C ASP A 60 20.60 4.19 -4.04
N GLY A 61 19.30 4.28 -3.71
CA GLY A 61 18.53 3.24 -3.02
C GLY A 61 18.70 3.25 -1.50
N ARG A 62 19.44 4.21 -0.91
CA ARG A 62 19.54 4.35 0.55
C ARG A 62 18.32 5.05 1.12
N TRP A 63 18.03 4.81 2.39
CA TRP A 63 16.90 5.38 3.09
C TRP A 63 17.34 6.29 4.22
N GLY A 64 16.55 7.33 4.45
CA GLY A 64 16.64 8.27 5.56
C GLY A 64 15.24 8.68 6.00
N TYR A 65 15.12 9.81 6.69
CA TYR A 65 13.82 10.31 7.13
C TYR A 65 13.71 11.83 6.98
N ILE A 66 12.53 12.27 6.56
CA ILE A 66 12.18 13.69 6.41
C ILE A 66 11.13 14.12 7.44
N ASN A 67 11.05 15.41 7.72
CA ASN A 67 9.92 16.00 8.45
C ASN A 67 8.74 16.32 7.50
N GLU A 68 7.67 16.91 8.05
CA GLU A 68 6.47 17.34 7.29
C GLU A 68 6.77 18.41 6.22
N GLN A 69 7.92 19.06 6.30
CA GLN A 69 8.37 20.09 5.35
C GLN A 69 9.30 19.52 4.26
N GLY A 70 9.54 18.21 4.25
CA GLY A 70 10.43 17.56 3.29
C GLY A 70 11.92 17.71 3.62
N GLU A 71 12.25 18.31 4.76
CA GLU A 71 13.64 18.46 5.20
C GLU A 71 14.17 17.13 5.71
N VAL A 72 15.34 16.71 5.20
CA VAL A 72 16.00 15.48 5.65
C VAL A 72 16.51 15.68 7.08
N ILE A 73 15.87 15.00 8.03
CA ILE A 73 16.25 15.00 9.45
C ILE A 73 17.27 13.89 9.73
N LEU A 74 17.01 12.68 9.21
CA LEU A 74 17.94 11.57 9.26
C LEU A 74 18.49 11.31 7.86
N PRO A 75 19.81 11.42 7.63
CA PRO A 75 20.40 11.32 6.30
C PRO A 75 20.20 9.92 5.71
N GLN A 76 20.09 9.85 4.38
CA GLN A 76 19.85 8.61 3.63
C GLN A 76 21.07 7.67 3.67
N THR A 77 21.22 6.99 4.79
CA THR A 77 22.38 6.17 5.14
C THR A 77 21.98 4.76 5.55
N TYR A 78 20.71 4.38 5.43
CA TYR A 78 20.21 3.05 5.74
C TYR A 78 20.00 2.24 4.45
N GLU A 79 20.19 0.92 4.50
CA GLU A 79 19.82 0.01 3.39
C GLU A 79 18.31 -0.06 3.21
N GLU A 80 17.58 -0.13 4.32
CA GLU A 80 16.13 -0.22 4.40
C GLU A 80 15.67 0.53 5.66
N ALA A 81 14.45 1.06 5.62
CA ALA A 81 13.88 1.85 6.71
C ALA A 81 12.37 1.63 6.80
N LEU A 82 11.89 1.20 7.98
CA LEU A 82 10.46 1.12 8.27
C LEU A 82 9.93 2.47 8.78
N PRO A 83 8.60 2.70 8.72
CA PRO A 83 7.98 3.83 9.40
C PRO A 83 8.29 3.85 10.90
N PHE A 84 8.18 5.03 11.51
CA PHE A 84 8.16 5.13 12.96
C PHE A 84 6.90 4.47 13.51
N TYR A 85 7.07 3.47 14.37
CA TYR A 85 6.01 2.94 15.22
C TYR A 85 6.21 3.56 16.60
N GLY A 86 5.32 4.43 17.06
CA GLY A 86 5.56 5.18 18.30
C GLY A 86 6.83 6.04 18.21
N LYS A 87 7.84 5.76 19.04
CA LYS A 87 9.09 6.55 19.13
C LYS A 87 10.30 5.95 18.40
N ALA A 88 10.18 4.75 17.84
CA ALA A 88 11.29 4.08 17.19
C ALA A 88 10.98 3.75 15.73
N ALA A 89 12.01 3.81 14.91
CA ALA A 89 11.98 3.26 13.56
C ALA A 89 13.04 2.18 13.41
N TRP A 90 12.65 1.08 12.79
CA TRP A 90 13.57 -0.02 12.50
C TRP A 90 14.27 0.23 11.17
N VAL A 91 15.59 0.14 11.20
CA VAL A 91 16.47 0.48 10.07
C VAL A 91 17.50 -0.61 9.87
N LYS A 92 17.89 -0.82 8.61
CA LYS A 92 18.88 -1.83 8.24
C LYS A 92 20.20 -1.17 7.88
N GLN A 93 21.29 -1.65 8.46
CA GLN A 93 22.66 -1.23 8.17
C GLN A 93 23.58 -2.44 8.12
N ASN A 94 24.41 -2.53 7.08
CA ASN A 94 25.36 -3.64 6.90
C ASN A 94 24.69 -5.02 6.92
N GLY A 95 23.49 -5.11 6.36
CA GLY A 95 22.67 -6.32 6.27
C GLY A 95 21.88 -6.65 7.53
N LEU A 96 21.98 -5.86 8.61
CA LEU A 96 21.36 -6.15 9.90
C LEU A 96 20.41 -5.04 10.34
N TRP A 97 19.32 -5.43 10.99
CA TRP A 97 18.29 -4.58 11.55
C TRP A 97 18.63 -4.14 12.97
N GLY A 98 18.40 -2.86 13.24
CA GLY A 98 18.37 -2.23 14.56
C GLY A 98 17.26 -1.18 14.60
N ALA A 99 17.22 -0.38 15.66
CA ALA A 99 16.21 0.66 15.84
C ALA A 99 16.84 1.98 16.25
N VAL A 100 16.30 3.08 15.74
CA VAL A 100 16.72 4.45 16.04
C VAL A 100 15.55 5.31 16.50
N ASP A 101 15.82 6.34 17.28
CA ASP A 101 14.85 7.39 17.58
C ASP A 101 14.84 8.49 16.51
N ALA A 102 13.95 9.48 16.66
CA ALA A 102 13.81 10.60 15.73
C ALA A 102 15.04 11.54 15.69
N ALA A 103 15.95 11.44 16.65
CA ALA A 103 17.24 12.14 16.64
C ALA A 103 18.36 11.31 16.00
N GLY A 104 18.08 10.08 15.56
CA GLY A 104 19.06 9.14 15.02
C GLY A 104 19.88 8.43 16.10
N THR A 105 19.49 8.55 17.37
CA THR A 105 20.12 7.80 18.46
C THR A 105 19.78 6.33 18.30
N VAL A 106 20.80 5.48 18.33
CA VAL A 106 20.62 4.02 18.28
C VAL A 106 19.95 3.54 19.58
N LEU A 107 18.71 3.08 19.47
CA LEU A 107 17.94 2.44 20.54
C LEU A 107 18.26 0.94 20.63
N VAL A 108 18.36 0.30 19.47
CA VAL A 108 18.75 -1.11 19.31
C VAL A 108 19.88 -1.18 18.30
N THR A 109 21.03 -1.72 18.71
CA THR A 109 22.19 -1.86 17.81
C THR A 109 21.86 -2.82 16.66
N PRO A 110 22.20 -2.49 15.40
CA PRO A 110 22.00 -3.40 14.28
C PRO A 110 22.68 -4.76 14.48
N GLU A 111 21.90 -5.78 14.82
CA GLU A 111 22.40 -7.14 15.13
C GLU A 111 21.48 -8.28 14.66
N TYR A 112 20.27 -7.94 14.19
CA TYR A 112 19.27 -8.92 13.77
C TYR A 112 19.26 -9.06 12.25
N ALA A 113 19.10 -10.27 11.74
CA ALA A 113 19.06 -10.49 10.28
C ALA A 113 17.69 -10.19 9.70
N GLU A 114 16.65 -10.45 10.49
CA GLU A 114 15.26 -10.34 10.09
C GLU A 114 14.46 -9.67 11.21
N ILE A 115 13.39 -8.98 10.81
CA ILE A 115 12.39 -8.42 11.71
C ILE A 115 11.00 -8.70 11.14
N ALA A 116 10.02 -8.81 12.03
CA ALA A 116 8.61 -8.89 11.69
C ALA A 116 7.81 -8.01 12.65
N VAL A 117 6.85 -7.28 12.11
CA VAL A 117 5.89 -6.50 12.88
C VAL A 117 4.66 -7.37 13.10
N TYR A 118 4.27 -7.57 14.36
CA TYR A 118 3.09 -8.35 14.72
C TYR A 118 2.04 -7.43 15.35
N GLU A 119 0.78 -7.71 15.03
CA GLU A 119 -0.38 -7.03 15.61
C GLU A 119 -1.22 -8.04 16.40
N ASP A 120 -1.64 -7.67 17.60
CA ASP A 120 -2.59 -8.46 18.41
C ASP A 120 -3.62 -7.50 19.01
N GLY A 121 -4.80 -7.46 18.41
CA GLY A 121 -5.78 -6.41 18.63
C GLY A 121 -5.18 -5.02 18.32
N SER A 122 -5.28 -4.09 19.26
CA SER A 122 -4.77 -2.72 19.10
C SER A 122 -3.27 -2.57 19.41
N ASN A 123 -2.59 -3.65 19.80
CA ASN A 123 -1.17 -3.61 20.19
C ASN A 123 -0.26 -4.06 19.05
N ARG A 124 0.93 -3.46 18.98
CA ARG A 124 1.97 -3.78 18.00
C ARG A 124 3.28 -4.16 18.68
N PHE A 125 3.96 -5.13 18.11
CA PHE A 125 5.23 -5.64 18.60
C PHE A 125 6.19 -5.86 17.45
N ILE A 126 7.49 -5.75 17.73
CA ILE A 126 8.53 -6.08 16.76
C ILE A 126 9.27 -7.31 17.25
N CYS A 127 9.19 -8.38 16.46
CA CYS A 127 10.00 -9.57 16.65
C CYS A 127 11.25 -9.43 15.79
N ALA A 128 12.42 -9.55 16.41
CA ALA A 128 13.70 -9.49 15.73
C ALA A 128 14.45 -10.81 15.92
N SER A 129 14.92 -11.42 14.83
CA SER A 129 15.56 -12.73 14.81
C SER A 129 16.98 -12.67 14.25
N GLY A 130 17.89 -13.42 14.87
CA GLY A 130 19.27 -13.59 14.41
C GLY A 130 19.37 -14.43 13.13
N SER A 131 20.48 -14.30 12.40
CA SER A 131 20.65 -14.98 11.10
C SER A 131 20.74 -16.52 11.20
N ASN A 132 20.28 -17.20 10.16
CA ASN A 132 20.55 -18.64 9.92
C ASN A 132 22.01 -18.94 9.51
N VAL A 133 22.90 -17.95 9.54
CA VAL A 133 24.24 -18.00 8.97
C VAL A 133 25.31 -17.91 10.07
N SER A 134 25.32 -18.89 10.96
CA SER A 134 26.50 -19.45 11.66
C SER A 134 26.01 -20.31 12.83
N ALA A 135 26.87 -21.20 13.35
CA ALA A 135 26.58 -22.14 14.42
C ALA A 135 26.21 -21.52 15.80
N ALA A 136 25.77 -20.26 15.85
CA ALA A 136 25.16 -19.64 17.00
C ALA A 136 23.70 -20.09 17.13
N PRO A 137 23.17 -20.27 18.36
CA PRO A 137 21.75 -20.52 18.54
C PRO A 137 20.95 -19.35 17.95
N GLN A 138 19.88 -19.65 17.22
CA GLN A 138 18.92 -18.63 16.81
C GLN A 138 18.49 -17.86 18.05
N ASN A 139 18.62 -16.54 18.02
CA ASN A 139 18.16 -15.69 19.11
C ASN A 139 17.07 -14.79 18.57
N SER A 140 15.88 -14.92 19.16
CA SER A 140 14.74 -14.06 18.88
C SER A 140 14.55 -13.09 20.05
N SER A 141 14.09 -11.88 19.78
CA SER A 141 13.78 -10.89 20.79
C SER A 141 12.51 -10.15 20.42
N LEU A 142 11.71 -9.86 21.43
CA LEU A 142 10.48 -9.08 21.29
C LEU A 142 10.73 -7.67 21.82
N TYR A 143 10.27 -6.69 21.05
CA TYR A 143 10.34 -5.27 21.38
C TYR A 143 8.93 -4.66 21.32
N ASP A 144 8.70 -3.64 22.13
CA ASP A 144 7.54 -2.76 21.96
C ASP A 144 7.75 -1.79 20.78
N VAL A 145 6.72 -1.04 20.43
CA VAL A 145 6.82 -0.01 19.37
C VAL A 145 7.88 1.06 19.67
N ASN A 146 8.19 1.35 20.93
CA ASN A 146 9.17 2.37 21.30
C ASN A 146 10.62 1.87 21.25
N GLY A 147 10.86 0.64 20.79
CA GLY A 147 12.19 0.03 20.76
C GLY A 147 12.66 -0.49 22.12
N GLN A 148 11.77 -0.58 23.13
CA GLN A 148 12.08 -1.20 24.40
C GLN A 148 12.04 -2.72 24.26
N LYS A 149 13.16 -3.37 24.60
CA LYS A 149 13.23 -4.84 24.65
C LYS A 149 12.34 -5.37 25.76
N LEU A 150 11.35 -6.18 25.40
CA LEU A 150 10.48 -6.88 26.34
C LEU A 150 11.16 -8.14 26.87
N PHE A 151 11.66 -9.00 25.98
CA PHE A 151 12.48 -10.15 26.33
C PHE A 151 13.33 -10.64 25.14
N GLY A 152 14.24 -11.58 25.41
CA GLY A 152 14.96 -12.33 24.38
C GLY A 152 15.10 -13.80 24.78
N LEU A 153 15.16 -14.69 23.79
CA LEU A 153 15.30 -16.13 23.99
C LEU A 153 16.18 -16.75 22.91
N ALA A 154 16.71 -17.94 23.22
CA ALA A 154 17.39 -18.81 22.26
C ALA A 154 16.37 -19.78 21.66
N GLY A 155 15.97 -19.51 20.42
CA GLY A 155 14.96 -20.23 19.65
C GLY A 155 14.18 -19.30 18.71
N ASP A 156 13.26 -19.92 17.98
CA ASP A 156 12.31 -19.23 17.12
C ASP A 156 11.19 -18.63 17.97
N LEU A 157 10.66 -17.49 17.53
CA LEU A 157 9.46 -16.88 18.07
C LEU A 157 8.51 -16.61 16.91
N LYS A 158 7.29 -17.11 17.00
CA LYS A 158 6.25 -16.90 16.00
C LYS A 158 5.37 -15.70 16.33
N GLU A 159 4.52 -15.32 15.38
CA GLU A 159 3.49 -14.30 15.54
C GLU A 159 2.67 -14.47 16.82
N MET A 160 2.30 -13.34 17.43
CA MET A 160 1.44 -13.33 18.60
C MET A 160 -0.02 -13.46 18.19
N SER A 161 -0.76 -14.33 18.87
CA SER A 161 -2.20 -14.45 18.73
C SER A 161 -2.83 -14.68 20.10
N SER A 162 -3.90 -13.95 20.41
CA SER A 162 -4.61 -14.07 21.69
C SER A 162 -3.68 -13.86 22.90
N GLY A 163 -2.74 -12.92 22.79
CA GLY A 163 -1.76 -12.57 23.82
C GLY A 163 -0.61 -13.57 24.03
N LEU A 164 -0.50 -14.61 23.20
CA LEU A 164 0.54 -15.65 23.30
C LEU A 164 1.28 -15.84 21.99
N MET A 165 2.57 -16.17 22.09
CA MET A 165 3.41 -16.54 20.96
C MET A 165 3.89 -17.98 21.14
N ALA A 166 3.95 -18.72 20.04
CA ALA A 166 4.67 -19.97 20.01
C ALA A 166 6.17 -19.70 19.98
N PHE A 167 6.93 -20.39 20.84
CA PHE A 167 8.39 -20.29 20.87
C PHE A 167 9.04 -21.66 20.86
N SER A 168 10.24 -21.75 20.29
CA SER A 168 11.02 -22.98 20.23
C SER A 168 12.18 -22.99 21.22
N ARG A 169 12.60 -24.18 21.64
CA ARG A 169 13.89 -24.42 22.29
C ARG A 169 14.51 -25.69 21.74
N THR A 170 15.80 -25.60 21.43
CA THR A 170 16.58 -26.75 20.95
C THR A 170 17.50 -27.27 22.04
N ARG A 171 17.35 -28.55 22.40
CA ARG A 171 18.25 -29.25 23.33
C ARG A 171 18.69 -30.57 22.72
N ASN A 172 20.00 -30.82 22.71
CA ASN A 172 20.60 -32.05 22.14
C ASN A 172 20.14 -32.33 20.69
N GLY A 173 19.99 -31.28 19.87
CA GLY A 173 19.53 -31.40 18.49
C GLY A 173 18.03 -31.63 18.31
N VAL A 174 17.26 -31.67 19.39
CA VAL A 174 15.79 -31.79 19.35
C VAL A 174 15.16 -30.43 19.62
N THR A 175 14.42 -29.91 18.65
CA THR A 175 13.63 -28.68 18.79
C THR A 175 12.26 -29.04 19.35
N THR A 176 11.84 -28.32 20.39
CA THR A 176 10.54 -28.47 21.04
C THR A 176 9.88 -27.11 21.15
N TRP A 177 8.55 -27.10 21.20
CA TRP A 177 7.74 -25.90 21.10
C TRP A 177 6.79 -25.75 22.29
N GLY A 178 6.59 -24.51 22.72
CA GLY A 178 5.71 -24.10 23.82
C GLY A 178 5.12 -22.71 23.58
N TYR A 179 4.52 -22.12 24.60
CA TYR A 179 3.87 -20.81 24.52
C TYR A 179 4.37 -19.84 25.59
N ILE A 180 4.61 -18.60 25.17
CA ILE A 180 5.12 -17.49 25.99
C ILE A 180 4.26 -16.25 25.77
N ASN A 181 4.06 -15.43 26.79
CA ASN A 181 3.36 -14.15 26.65
C ASN A 181 4.32 -12.99 26.34
N ALA A 182 3.79 -11.80 26.05
CA ALA A 182 4.59 -10.61 25.76
C ALA A 182 5.47 -10.12 26.94
N HIS A 183 5.18 -10.56 28.18
CA HIS A 183 6.02 -10.27 29.36
C HIS A 183 7.21 -11.25 29.50
N GLY A 184 7.34 -12.23 28.60
CA GLY A 184 8.36 -13.26 28.66
C GLY A 184 8.05 -14.40 29.63
N GLU A 185 6.81 -14.49 30.11
CA GLU A 185 6.38 -15.57 31.00
C GLU A 185 5.98 -16.80 30.19
N ILE A 186 6.62 -17.94 30.48
CA ILE A 186 6.33 -19.21 29.81
C ILE A 186 5.04 -19.78 30.40
N ILE A 187 4.01 -19.85 29.56
CA ILE A 187 2.70 -20.40 29.92
C ILE A 187 2.69 -21.92 29.72
N ILE A 188 3.31 -22.37 28.63
CA ILE A 188 3.51 -23.78 28.30
C ILE A 188 4.98 -24.01 27.99
N GLU A 189 5.63 -24.86 28.79
CA GLU A 189 7.02 -25.25 28.54
C GLU A 189 7.16 -25.93 27.16
N PRO A 190 8.32 -25.78 26.49
CA PRO A 190 8.51 -26.34 25.16
C PRO A 190 8.73 -27.85 25.27
N VAL A 191 7.64 -28.59 25.12
CA VAL A 191 7.60 -30.06 25.24
C VAL A 191 6.94 -30.73 24.04
N TYR A 192 6.36 -29.95 23.13
CA TYR A 192 5.70 -30.45 21.94
C TYR A 192 6.64 -30.48 20.74
N ALA A 193 6.46 -31.45 19.85
CA ALA A 193 7.22 -31.54 18.61
C ALA A 193 6.88 -30.41 17.64
N ALA A 194 5.62 -29.96 17.65
CA ALA A 194 5.15 -28.80 16.89
C ALA A 194 3.91 -28.19 17.55
N VAL A 195 3.67 -26.91 17.30
CA VAL A 195 2.52 -26.16 17.80
C VAL A 195 1.97 -25.24 16.71
N GLY A 196 0.65 -25.05 16.68
CA GLY A 196 -0.03 -24.05 15.87
C GLY A 196 -0.22 -22.72 16.58
N GLN A 197 -0.99 -21.81 15.97
CA GLN A 197 -1.41 -20.56 16.55
C GLN A 197 -2.44 -20.79 17.68
N VAL A 198 -2.42 -19.89 18.66
CA VAL A 198 -3.40 -19.88 19.75
C VAL A 198 -4.68 -19.20 19.27
N SER A 199 -5.83 -19.80 19.53
CA SER A 199 -7.15 -19.17 19.37
C SER A 199 -7.88 -19.17 20.70
N GLY A 200 -7.98 -18.00 21.32
CA GLY A 200 -8.52 -17.85 22.68
C GLY A 200 -7.70 -18.66 23.69
N ASN A 201 -8.26 -19.76 24.20
CA ASN A 201 -7.61 -20.62 25.19
C ASN A 201 -7.07 -21.93 24.60
N TYR A 202 -7.21 -22.13 23.29
CA TYR A 202 -6.96 -23.42 22.64
C TYR A 202 -5.88 -23.30 21.58
N ALA A 203 -5.13 -24.38 21.39
CA ALA A 203 -4.23 -24.54 20.27
C ALA A 203 -4.10 -26.02 19.90
N LEU A 204 -3.85 -26.31 18.62
CA LEU A 204 -3.48 -27.66 18.23
C LEU A 204 -1.97 -27.83 18.34
N VAL A 205 -1.57 -28.96 18.91
CA VAL A 205 -0.17 -29.32 19.12
C VAL A 205 0.08 -30.73 18.62
N ARG A 206 1.34 -31.03 18.31
CA ARG A 206 1.81 -32.38 18.02
C ARG A 206 2.78 -32.79 19.11
N ASP A 207 2.49 -33.91 19.77
CA ASP A 207 3.41 -34.46 20.76
C ASP A 207 4.62 -35.15 20.10
N MET A 208 5.51 -35.67 20.95
CA MET A 208 6.73 -36.34 20.50
C MET A 208 6.47 -37.71 19.86
N GLU A 209 5.28 -38.29 20.03
CA GLU A 209 4.86 -39.54 19.39
C GLU A 209 4.18 -39.29 18.02
N GLY A 210 3.96 -38.02 17.67
CA GLY A 210 3.35 -37.60 16.42
C GLY A 210 1.82 -37.46 16.50
N GLN A 211 1.23 -37.65 17.68
CA GLN A 211 -0.21 -37.49 17.89
C GLN A 211 -0.59 -36.01 17.89
N LYS A 212 -1.66 -35.66 17.16
CA LYS A 212 -2.25 -34.31 17.19
C LYS A 212 -3.22 -34.21 18.37
N LEU A 213 -3.06 -33.17 19.18
CA LEU A 213 -3.84 -32.91 20.38
C LEU A 213 -4.42 -31.49 20.31
N LEU A 214 -5.68 -31.33 20.73
CA LEU A 214 -6.26 -30.03 21.07
C LEU A 214 -5.91 -29.71 22.52
N LEU A 215 -5.03 -28.74 22.72
CA LEU A 215 -4.58 -28.27 24.01
C LEU A 215 -5.47 -27.13 24.50
N ASN A 216 -6.02 -27.25 25.70
CA ASN A 216 -6.48 -26.09 26.47
C ASN A 216 -5.28 -25.56 27.26
N ILE A 217 -4.80 -24.38 26.89
CA ILE A 217 -3.53 -23.81 27.36
C ILE A 217 -3.55 -23.57 28.86
N TYR A 218 -4.59 -22.94 29.39
CA TYR A 218 -4.66 -22.59 30.81
C TYR A 218 -5.08 -23.75 31.70
N ALA A 219 -5.82 -24.72 31.16
CA ALA A 219 -6.11 -25.97 31.88
C ALA A 219 -4.94 -26.97 31.82
N GLN A 220 -3.98 -26.77 30.92
CA GLN A 220 -2.87 -27.68 30.62
C GLN A 220 -3.33 -29.11 30.32
N THR A 221 -4.47 -29.24 29.62
CA THR A 221 -5.05 -30.54 29.22
C THR A 221 -5.10 -30.66 27.70
N GLY A 222 -4.60 -31.77 27.16
CA GLY A 222 -4.66 -32.09 25.73
C GLY A 222 -5.58 -33.27 25.45
N VAL A 223 -6.45 -33.14 24.45
CA VAL A 223 -7.32 -34.23 23.97
C VAL A 223 -6.92 -34.62 22.55
N PRO A 224 -6.73 -35.91 22.23
CA PRO A 224 -6.45 -36.34 20.86
C PRO A 224 -7.54 -35.92 19.86
N VAL A 225 -7.12 -35.42 18.70
CA VAL A 225 -8.02 -35.05 17.60
C VAL A 225 -7.54 -35.68 16.30
N ALA A 226 -8.46 -36.33 15.58
CA ALA A 226 -8.22 -36.94 14.28
C ALA A 226 -8.80 -36.07 13.16
N GLY A 227 -8.35 -36.28 11.92
CA GLY A 227 -8.89 -35.54 10.75
C GLY A 227 -8.43 -34.09 10.63
N VAL A 228 -7.50 -33.62 11.47
CA VAL A 228 -6.92 -32.29 11.35
C VAL A 228 -5.78 -32.32 10.33
N ASP A 229 -5.80 -31.45 9.32
CA ASP A 229 -4.69 -31.33 8.34
C ASP A 229 -3.59 -30.38 8.86
N SER A 230 -3.95 -29.17 9.28
CA SER A 230 -3.03 -28.12 9.79
C SER A 230 -3.11 -27.95 11.32
N LEU A 231 -2.02 -27.55 11.98
CA LEU A 231 -2.05 -27.18 13.41
C LEU A 231 -2.67 -25.80 13.66
N ASP A 232 -2.92 -25.01 12.61
CA ASP A 232 -3.59 -23.72 12.73
C ASP A 232 -5.12 -23.84 12.51
N ALA A 233 -5.64 -25.07 12.59
CA ALA A 233 -7.04 -25.41 12.27
C ALA A 233 -8.05 -25.09 13.38
N VAL A 234 -7.65 -24.39 14.45
CA VAL A 234 -8.53 -24.04 15.57
C VAL A 234 -8.86 -22.54 15.54
N GLY A 235 -10.14 -22.23 15.72
CA GLY A 235 -10.67 -20.89 15.58
C GLY A 235 -12.02 -20.75 16.28
N SER A 236 -12.26 -19.68 17.04
CA SER A 236 -13.56 -19.42 17.70
C SER A 236 -14.18 -20.61 18.44
N ARG A 237 -13.36 -21.43 19.13
CA ARG A 237 -13.77 -22.68 19.83
C ARG A 237 -14.30 -23.79 18.91
N MET A 238 -13.95 -23.74 17.63
CA MET A 238 -14.20 -24.74 16.61
C MET A 238 -12.88 -25.25 16.05
N VAL A 239 -12.87 -26.50 15.59
CA VAL A 239 -11.73 -27.17 14.96
C VAL A 239 -12.15 -27.61 13.57
N LEU A 240 -11.42 -27.15 12.58
CA LEU A 240 -11.59 -27.55 11.18
C LEU A 240 -11.02 -28.96 10.99
N LEU A 241 -11.86 -29.85 10.46
CA LEU A 241 -11.52 -31.24 10.18
C LEU A 241 -11.75 -31.56 8.72
N LYS A 242 -11.05 -32.59 8.24
CA LYS A 242 -11.22 -33.19 6.93
C LYS A 242 -11.52 -34.68 7.08
N ASP A 243 -12.63 -35.11 6.49
CA ASP A 243 -12.92 -36.52 6.38
C ASP A 243 -12.05 -37.13 5.27
N THR A 244 -11.28 -38.16 5.62
CA THR A 244 -10.36 -38.79 4.66
C THR A 244 -11.09 -39.60 3.60
N ALA A 245 -12.32 -40.07 3.88
CA ALA A 245 -13.07 -40.89 2.93
C ALA A 245 -13.72 -40.04 1.82
N SER A 246 -14.38 -38.94 2.18
CA SER A 246 -15.03 -38.01 1.24
C SER A 246 -14.09 -36.94 0.71
N GLY A 247 -13.05 -36.57 1.46
CA GLY A 247 -12.19 -35.43 1.18
C GLY A 247 -12.81 -34.07 1.57
N LEU A 248 -14.03 -34.07 2.11
CA LEU A 248 -14.75 -32.87 2.50
C LEU A 248 -14.36 -32.39 3.90
N TYR A 249 -14.52 -31.10 4.13
CA TYR A 249 -14.28 -30.44 5.41
C TYR A 249 -15.57 -30.26 6.21
N GLY A 250 -15.42 -30.29 7.53
CA GLY A 250 -16.47 -30.05 8.53
C GLY A 250 -15.86 -29.47 9.81
N TYR A 251 -16.70 -29.19 10.81
CA TYR A 251 -16.24 -28.55 12.04
C TYR A 251 -16.73 -29.25 13.30
N GLN A 252 -15.81 -29.40 14.24
CA GLN A 252 -16.04 -29.96 15.56
C GLN A 252 -15.84 -28.86 16.61
N ASP A 253 -16.62 -28.87 17.69
CA ASP A 253 -16.37 -27.97 18.81
C ASP A 253 -15.16 -28.43 19.66
N VAL A 254 -14.70 -27.57 20.55
CA VAL A 254 -13.59 -27.90 21.50
C VAL A 254 -13.91 -29.03 22.49
N ASN A 255 -15.17 -29.46 22.62
CA ASN A 255 -15.57 -30.59 23.45
C ASN A 255 -15.54 -31.92 22.68
N GLY A 256 -15.38 -31.86 21.37
CA GLY A 256 -15.29 -33.02 20.50
C GLY A 256 -16.61 -33.39 19.81
N GLU A 257 -17.63 -32.53 19.82
CA GLU A 257 -18.88 -32.76 19.11
C GLU A 257 -18.81 -32.19 17.69
N LEU A 258 -19.19 -32.99 16.68
CA LEU A 258 -19.31 -32.48 15.31
C LEU A 258 -20.53 -31.55 15.23
N VAL A 259 -20.29 -30.26 15.02
CA VAL A 259 -21.35 -29.23 14.96
C VAL A 259 -21.77 -29.01 13.52
N ILE A 260 -20.82 -29.04 12.59
CA ILE A 260 -21.06 -28.82 11.17
C ILE A 260 -20.55 -30.03 10.40
N ASP A 261 -21.46 -30.70 9.70
CA ASP A 261 -21.17 -31.91 8.94
C ASP A 261 -20.15 -31.68 7.83
N TYR A 262 -19.51 -32.77 7.38
CA TYR A 262 -18.56 -32.76 6.27
C TYR A 262 -19.28 -32.44 4.95
N ALA A 263 -19.27 -31.16 4.58
CA ALA A 263 -20.03 -30.63 3.45
C ALA A 263 -19.22 -29.75 2.51
N PHE A 264 -18.01 -29.33 2.90
CA PHE A 264 -17.26 -28.29 2.19
C PHE A 264 -16.09 -28.87 1.38
N THR A 265 -15.92 -28.39 0.16
CA THR A 265 -14.80 -28.79 -0.72
C THR A 265 -13.50 -28.10 -0.33
N ALA A 266 -13.60 -26.90 0.26
CA ALA A 266 -12.52 -26.18 0.94
C ALA A 266 -13.11 -25.38 2.11
N ALA A 267 -12.32 -25.13 3.15
CA ALA A 267 -12.76 -24.41 4.33
C ALA A 267 -11.57 -23.85 5.11
N GLU A 268 -11.79 -22.72 5.78
CA GLU A 268 -10.82 -22.08 6.66
C GLU A 268 -11.23 -22.17 8.13
N PRO A 269 -10.28 -22.11 9.07
CA PRO A 269 -10.60 -22.03 10.49
C PRO A 269 -11.39 -20.75 10.80
N PHE A 270 -12.28 -20.79 11.79
CA PHE A 270 -13.01 -19.59 12.23
C PHE A 270 -12.05 -18.49 12.74
N ARG A 271 -12.07 -17.33 12.11
CA ARG A 271 -11.28 -16.16 12.51
C ARG A 271 -12.20 -14.97 12.56
N GLY A 272 -12.19 -14.17 13.63
CA GLY A 272 -13.04 -12.97 13.72
C GLY A 272 -14.54 -13.22 13.82
N GLY A 273 -14.97 -14.43 14.22
CA GLY A 273 -16.39 -14.75 14.45
C GLY A 273 -17.05 -15.64 13.38
N ALA A 274 -16.55 -15.63 12.14
CA ALA A 274 -17.03 -16.46 11.04
C ALA A 274 -15.88 -17.24 10.35
N ALA A 275 -16.23 -18.14 9.43
CA ALA A 275 -15.31 -18.94 8.63
C ALA A 275 -15.66 -18.87 7.14
N LEU A 276 -14.65 -18.84 6.28
CA LEU A 276 -14.83 -19.00 4.85
C LEU A 276 -14.95 -20.49 4.52
N ALA A 277 -16.00 -20.86 3.79
CA ALA A 277 -16.25 -22.24 3.40
C ALA A 277 -16.77 -22.31 1.96
N ALA A 278 -16.23 -23.25 1.19
CA ALA A 278 -16.56 -23.47 -0.21
C ALA A 278 -17.37 -24.74 -0.40
N THR A 279 -18.31 -24.68 -1.34
CA THR A 279 -19.09 -25.79 -1.86
C THR A 279 -18.83 -25.93 -3.36
N ASP A 280 -19.53 -26.83 -4.04
CA ASP A 280 -19.50 -26.90 -5.50
C ASP A 280 -20.03 -25.62 -6.18
N GLY A 281 -20.81 -24.79 -5.46
CA GLY A 281 -21.42 -23.56 -5.96
C GLY A 281 -20.57 -22.29 -5.81
N GLY A 282 -19.48 -22.34 -5.03
CA GLY A 282 -18.65 -21.19 -4.69
C GLY A 282 -18.28 -21.13 -3.20
N THR A 283 -17.67 -20.02 -2.80
CA THR A 283 -17.24 -19.70 -1.44
C THR A 283 -18.26 -18.79 -0.76
N GLY A 284 -18.52 -19.03 0.52
CA GLY A 284 -19.43 -18.23 1.35
C GLY A 284 -18.86 -18.00 2.75
N LEU A 285 -19.62 -17.26 3.57
CA LEU A 285 -19.26 -16.94 4.95
C LEU A 285 -20.17 -17.68 5.91
N LEU A 286 -19.59 -18.48 6.81
CA LEU A 286 -20.28 -19.41 7.68
C LEU A 286 -20.16 -18.98 9.15
N SER A 287 -21.26 -19.05 9.88
CA SER A 287 -21.32 -18.85 11.32
C SER A 287 -20.94 -20.14 12.10
N PRO A 288 -20.55 -20.05 13.38
CA PRO A 288 -20.15 -21.21 14.19
C PRO A 288 -21.26 -22.27 14.38
N ASP A 289 -22.53 -21.88 14.24
CA ASP A 289 -23.69 -22.77 14.26
C ASP A 289 -24.05 -23.35 12.89
N GLY A 290 -23.27 -23.05 11.84
CA GLY A 290 -23.41 -23.63 10.50
C GLY A 290 -24.42 -22.91 9.61
N VAL A 291 -24.85 -21.70 9.97
CA VAL A 291 -25.72 -20.84 9.14
C VAL A 291 -24.85 -19.99 8.20
N TRP A 292 -25.24 -19.89 6.93
CA TRP A 292 -24.59 -18.97 5.99
C TRP A 292 -24.94 -17.52 6.31
N MET A 293 -23.92 -16.74 6.68
CA MET A 293 -24.00 -15.29 6.81
C MET A 293 -23.89 -14.62 5.44
N ALA A 294 -23.09 -15.22 4.55
CA ALA A 294 -23.11 -14.94 3.12
C ALA A 294 -23.17 -16.27 2.36
N GLU A 295 -24.13 -16.40 1.44
CA GLU A 295 -24.33 -17.62 0.65
C GLU A 295 -23.10 -17.96 -0.19
N PRO A 296 -22.81 -19.25 -0.46
CA PRO A 296 -21.60 -19.69 -1.15
C PRO A 296 -21.69 -19.51 -2.67
N VAL A 297 -21.78 -18.25 -3.10
CA VAL A 297 -21.94 -17.82 -4.50
C VAL A 297 -20.77 -16.94 -4.98
N TYR A 298 -19.70 -16.84 -4.19
CA TYR A 298 -18.52 -16.05 -4.51
C TYR A 298 -17.42 -16.93 -5.09
N ALA A 299 -16.56 -16.34 -5.92
CA ALA A 299 -15.47 -17.09 -6.56
C ALA A 299 -14.42 -17.56 -5.53
N ASP A 300 -14.18 -16.74 -4.51
CA ASP A 300 -13.21 -16.96 -3.45
C ASP A 300 -13.50 -16.03 -2.26
N GLY A 301 -12.77 -16.18 -1.15
CA GLY A 301 -12.82 -15.24 -0.04
C GLY A 301 -11.52 -15.14 0.74
N GLN A 302 -11.36 -14.05 1.49
CA GLN A 302 -10.19 -13.81 2.34
C GLN A 302 -10.56 -13.10 3.64
N TYR A 303 -10.02 -13.57 4.77
CA TYR A 303 -10.10 -12.84 6.03
C TYR A 303 -9.07 -11.70 6.07
N LEU A 304 -9.53 -10.47 6.29
CA LEU A 304 -8.68 -9.28 6.30
C LEU A 304 -8.20 -8.88 7.70
N GLY A 305 -8.74 -9.50 8.76
CA GLY A 305 -8.49 -9.07 10.14
C GLY A 305 -9.62 -8.19 10.69
N HIS A 306 -9.67 -8.03 12.02
CA HIS A 306 -10.66 -7.18 12.72
C HIS A 306 -12.12 -7.43 12.29
N ASN A 307 -12.45 -8.72 12.09
CA ASN A 307 -13.77 -9.21 11.67
C ASN A 307 -14.22 -8.78 10.27
N VAL A 308 -13.30 -8.29 9.42
CA VAL A 308 -13.60 -7.96 8.03
C VAL A 308 -13.19 -9.10 7.10
N TYR A 309 -14.04 -9.43 6.13
CA TYR A 309 -13.84 -10.45 5.11
C TYR A 309 -14.04 -9.86 3.72
N ALA A 310 -13.20 -10.26 2.77
CA ALA A 310 -13.37 -9.96 1.36
C ALA A 310 -13.96 -11.17 0.63
N LEU A 311 -15.03 -10.98 -0.12
CA LEU A 311 -15.68 -12.03 -0.93
C LEU A 311 -15.59 -11.66 -2.42
N LYS A 312 -14.93 -12.49 -3.22
CA LYS A 312 -14.65 -12.21 -4.64
C LYS A 312 -15.89 -12.43 -5.51
N LEU A 313 -16.27 -11.43 -6.29
CA LEU A 313 -17.42 -11.53 -7.21
C LEU A 313 -17.10 -12.49 -8.37
N LEU A 314 -18.07 -13.30 -8.80
CA LEU A 314 -17.89 -14.28 -9.89
C LEU A 314 -17.70 -13.63 -11.26
N ASP A 315 -18.49 -12.60 -11.56
CA ASP A 315 -18.57 -11.96 -12.89
C ASP A 315 -18.00 -10.52 -12.89
N ALA A 316 -17.22 -10.16 -11.86
CA ALA A 316 -16.62 -8.82 -11.74
C ALA A 316 -15.22 -8.90 -11.12
N PRO A 317 -14.29 -7.99 -11.48
CA PRO A 317 -12.90 -8.03 -11.00
C PRO A 317 -12.71 -7.57 -9.54
N GLY A 318 -13.80 -7.38 -8.76
CA GLY A 318 -13.77 -6.83 -7.41
C GLY A 318 -14.32 -7.76 -6.33
N TYR A 319 -14.33 -7.22 -5.12
CA TYR A 319 -14.69 -7.88 -3.87
C TYR A 319 -15.81 -7.11 -3.17
N LEU A 320 -16.65 -7.84 -2.45
CA LEU A 320 -17.52 -7.27 -1.42
C LEU A 320 -16.80 -7.40 -0.07
N LEU A 321 -16.67 -6.29 0.66
CA LEU A 321 -16.19 -6.33 2.04
C LEU A 321 -17.36 -6.45 3.00
N VAL A 322 -17.37 -7.50 3.81
CA VAL A 322 -18.42 -7.80 4.78
C VAL A 322 -17.85 -7.99 6.19
N ASP A 323 -18.69 -7.80 7.19
CA ASP A 323 -18.39 -8.11 8.59
C ASP A 323 -18.64 -9.60 8.89
N GLU A 324 -18.49 -10.01 10.15
CA GLU A 324 -18.78 -11.38 10.59
C GLU A 324 -20.25 -11.79 10.47
N LEU A 325 -21.14 -10.81 10.30
CA LEU A 325 -22.57 -11.01 10.08
C LEU A 325 -22.93 -11.08 8.59
N GLY A 326 -21.94 -10.95 7.70
CA GLY A 326 -22.17 -10.90 6.26
C GLY A 326 -22.76 -9.57 5.78
N GLU A 327 -22.83 -8.56 6.65
CA GLU A 327 -23.33 -7.23 6.30
C GLU A 327 -22.22 -6.43 5.60
N PRO A 328 -22.54 -5.65 4.55
CA PRO A 328 -21.56 -4.85 3.84
C PRO A 328 -20.91 -3.80 4.76
N VAL A 329 -19.58 -3.88 4.91
CA VAL A 329 -18.75 -2.87 5.59
C VAL A 329 -18.50 -1.68 4.67
N VAL A 330 -18.39 -1.96 3.37
CA VAL A 330 -18.30 -0.97 2.30
C VAL A 330 -19.44 -1.23 1.34
N ALA A 331 -20.20 -0.17 1.00
CA ALA A 331 -21.34 -0.29 0.10
C ALA A 331 -20.94 -0.55 -1.36
N ASP A 332 -19.79 -0.03 -1.77
CA ASP A 332 -19.26 -0.15 -3.13
C ASP A 332 -18.34 -1.37 -3.31
N THR A 333 -18.19 -1.80 -4.56
CA THR A 333 -17.22 -2.83 -4.93
C THR A 333 -15.80 -2.38 -4.63
N VAL A 334 -15.03 -3.22 -3.95
CA VAL A 334 -13.63 -2.99 -3.59
C VAL A 334 -12.71 -3.75 -4.55
N TYR A 335 -11.72 -3.09 -5.13
CA TYR A 335 -10.78 -3.67 -6.10
C TYR A 335 -9.42 -4.04 -5.47
N GLY A 336 -9.15 -3.55 -4.26
CA GLY A 336 -7.96 -3.89 -3.49
C GLY A 336 -7.98 -3.24 -2.10
N TRP A 337 -6.99 -3.57 -1.29
CA TRP A 337 -6.80 -3.00 0.04
C TRP A 337 -5.33 -3.07 0.45
N GLU A 338 -4.95 -2.25 1.42
CA GLU A 338 -3.63 -2.24 2.05
C GLU A 338 -3.64 -3.03 3.36
N GLU A 339 -2.48 -3.16 4.01
CA GLU A 339 -2.40 -3.72 5.36
C GLU A 339 -3.01 -2.78 6.41
N TRP A 340 -3.46 -3.34 7.55
CA TRP A 340 -3.92 -2.56 8.68
C TRP A 340 -2.82 -1.63 9.20
N ARG A 341 -3.07 -0.32 9.16
CA ARG A 341 -2.16 0.71 9.66
C ARG A 341 -2.84 1.59 10.68
N ASN A 342 -2.35 1.56 11.92
CA ASN A 342 -2.86 2.31 13.06
C ASN A 342 -4.34 2.02 13.35
N GLY A 343 -4.75 0.75 13.20
CA GLY A 343 -6.13 0.31 13.40
C GLY A 343 -7.10 0.71 12.29
N LEU A 344 -6.58 1.12 11.12
CA LEU A 344 -7.35 1.42 9.92
C LEU A 344 -6.94 0.51 8.76
N LEU A 345 -7.92 0.03 8.01
CA LEU A 345 -7.77 -0.64 6.72
C LEU A 345 -8.09 0.36 5.62
N ALA A 346 -7.17 0.58 4.69
CA ALA A 346 -7.45 1.33 3.46
C ALA A 346 -7.96 0.35 2.40
N CYS A 347 -9.12 0.63 1.81
CA CYS A 347 -9.72 -0.17 0.76
C CYS A 347 -10.10 0.70 -0.45
N HIS A 348 -9.87 0.20 -1.65
CA HIS A 348 -9.97 0.96 -2.89
C HIS A 348 -11.25 0.59 -3.63
N THR A 349 -12.15 1.55 -3.82
CA THR A 349 -13.35 1.43 -4.66
C THR A 349 -13.09 2.02 -6.04
N ALA A 350 -14.10 2.01 -6.92
CA ALA A 350 -14.04 2.64 -8.23
C ALA A 350 -13.95 4.17 -8.19
N VAL A 351 -14.14 4.82 -7.03
CA VAL A 351 -14.21 6.28 -6.92
C VAL A 351 -13.44 6.84 -5.72
N ALA A 352 -13.05 6.00 -4.75
CA ALA A 352 -12.33 6.43 -3.56
C ALA A 352 -11.55 5.30 -2.88
N THR A 353 -10.46 5.66 -2.20
CA THR A 353 -9.94 4.92 -1.06
C THR A 353 -10.72 5.30 0.19
N LEU A 354 -11.39 4.31 0.76
CA LEU A 354 -12.10 4.40 2.01
C LEU A 354 -11.23 3.85 3.14
N PHE A 355 -11.43 4.36 4.36
CA PHE A 355 -10.74 3.89 5.55
C PHE A 355 -11.75 3.30 6.51
N ILE A 356 -11.53 2.06 6.91
CA ILE A 356 -12.39 1.33 7.85
C ILE A 356 -11.60 1.11 9.12
N ASN A 357 -12.20 1.37 10.29
CA ASN A 357 -11.56 1.07 11.56
C ASN A 357 -11.72 -0.41 11.97
N ALA A 358 -11.05 -0.80 13.05
CA ALA A 358 -11.13 -2.15 13.62
C ALA A 358 -12.55 -2.59 14.06
N ALA A 359 -13.53 -1.67 14.09
CA ALA A 359 -14.93 -1.96 14.38
C ALA A 359 -15.78 -2.12 13.10
N GLY A 360 -15.16 -2.12 11.92
CA GLY A 360 -15.89 -2.17 10.65
C GLY A 360 -16.55 -0.83 10.29
N GLU A 361 -16.21 0.28 10.95
CA GLU A 361 -16.83 1.57 10.71
C GLU A 361 -16.01 2.38 9.70
N LEU A 362 -16.68 2.84 8.64
CA LEU A 362 -16.13 3.83 7.72
C LEU A 362 -15.73 5.11 8.47
N GLN A 363 -14.59 5.68 8.10
CA GLN A 363 -14.08 6.93 8.64
C GLN A 363 -14.34 8.06 7.62
N PRO A 364 -15.52 8.73 7.66
CA PRO A 364 -15.95 9.66 6.61
C PRO A 364 -15.07 10.92 6.48
N GLY A 365 -14.22 11.22 7.48
CA GLY A 365 -13.24 12.30 7.41
C GLY A 365 -11.90 11.90 6.78
N LEU A 366 -11.74 10.63 6.40
CA LEU A 366 -10.52 10.07 5.81
C LEU A 366 -10.75 9.54 4.40
N GLU A 367 -11.95 9.66 3.85
CA GLU A 367 -12.22 9.32 2.45
C GLU A 367 -11.30 10.11 1.52
N LEU A 368 -10.55 9.38 0.69
CA LEU A 368 -9.65 9.94 -0.31
C LEU A 368 -10.16 9.51 -1.67
N SER A 369 -10.49 10.44 -2.57
CA SER A 369 -10.85 10.11 -3.95
C SER A 369 -9.63 9.68 -4.76
N ILE A 370 -8.96 8.57 -4.40
CA ILE A 370 -7.63 8.26 -4.91
C ILE A 370 -7.33 6.73 -4.95
N SER A 371 -6.52 6.30 -5.92
CA SER A 371 -6.08 4.93 -6.32
C SER A 371 -5.17 4.12 -5.33
N PRO A 372 -4.96 2.80 -5.55
CA PRO A 372 -4.06 1.93 -4.77
C PRO A 372 -2.59 2.40 -4.76
N GLY A 373 -1.87 2.14 -3.66
CA GLY A 373 -0.49 2.61 -3.46
C GLY A 373 -0.38 4.04 -2.92
N VAL A 374 -1.50 4.74 -2.73
CA VAL A 374 -1.58 5.99 -1.97
C VAL A 374 -2.01 5.67 -0.54
N PHE A 375 -1.20 6.05 0.43
CA PHE A 375 -1.47 5.82 1.84
C PHE A 375 -1.21 7.08 2.65
N ARG A 376 -1.91 7.23 3.77
CA ARG A 376 -1.67 8.33 4.69
C ARG A 376 -0.73 7.89 5.81
N LEU A 377 0.32 8.66 6.06
CA LEU A 377 1.11 8.57 7.28
C LEU A 377 1.08 9.97 7.90
N GLY A 378 0.63 10.11 9.14
CA GLY A 378 0.54 11.42 9.79
C GLY A 378 -0.18 12.47 8.93
N LYS A 379 0.53 13.55 8.58
CA LYS A 379 0.00 14.66 7.77
C LYS A 379 0.33 14.58 6.28
N LEU A 380 1.13 13.60 5.84
CA LEU A 380 1.54 13.47 4.45
C LEU A 380 0.87 12.27 3.77
N TYR A 381 0.67 12.39 2.45
CA TYR A 381 0.28 11.29 1.59
C TYR A 381 1.52 10.66 0.98
N GLY A 382 1.74 9.38 1.25
CA GLY A 382 2.76 8.58 0.62
C GLY A 382 2.20 7.93 -0.64
N VAL A 383 2.92 8.02 -1.74
CA VAL A 383 2.61 7.33 -2.99
C VAL A 383 3.76 6.40 -3.31
N GLN A 384 3.48 5.09 -3.29
CA GLN A 384 4.42 4.06 -3.69
C GLN A 384 4.10 3.63 -5.11
N ASP A 385 4.96 3.99 -6.07
CA ASP A 385 4.81 3.60 -7.47
C ASP A 385 6.10 3.00 -8.05
N MET A 386 6.11 2.80 -9.37
CA MET A 386 7.25 2.23 -10.10
C MET A 386 8.55 3.05 -9.95
N ASN A 387 8.44 4.33 -9.58
CA ASN A 387 9.57 5.23 -9.37
C ASN A 387 9.96 5.36 -7.89
N GLY A 388 9.31 4.60 -6.99
CA GLY A 388 9.59 4.57 -5.56
C GLY A 388 8.58 5.38 -4.72
N LEU A 389 8.94 5.64 -3.47
CA LEU A 389 8.10 6.36 -2.51
C LEU A 389 8.25 7.88 -2.68
N SER A 390 7.15 8.58 -2.90
CA SER A 390 7.05 10.05 -2.88
C SER A 390 6.05 10.52 -1.82
N TRP A 391 6.24 11.73 -1.29
CA TRP A 391 5.38 12.33 -0.27
C TRP A 391 4.77 13.63 -0.77
N PHE A 392 3.48 13.80 -0.48
CA PHE A 392 2.69 14.96 -0.87
C PHE A 392 1.95 15.56 0.33
N ASP A 393 1.69 16.87 0.26
CA ASP A 393 0.86 17.58 1.24
C ASP A 393 -0.66 17.42 0.95
N ASP A 394 -1.52 17.98 1.81
CA ASP A 394 -2.98 17.97 1.62
C ASP A 394 -3.45 18.73 0.36
N ALA A 395 -2.58 19.51 -0.29
CA ALA A 395 -2.88 20.20 -1.55
C ALA A 395 -2.38 19.42 -2.78
N GLY A 396 -1.76 18.25 -2.61
CA GLY A 396 -1.20 17.44 -3.69
C GLY A 396 0.15 17.93 -4.21
N HIS A 397 0.80 18.88 -3.52
CA HIS A 397 2.15 19.30 -3.87
C HIS A 397 3.18 18.32 -3.33
N THR A 398 4.24 18.07 -4.11
CA THR A 398 5.35 17.23 -3.67
C THR A 398 6.05 17.89 -2.47
N VAL A 399 6.06 17.18 -1.34
CA VAL A 399 6.88 17.47 -0.17
C VAL A 399 8.24 16.81 -0.31
N TYR A 400 8.29 15.60 -0.87
CA TYR A 400 9.53 14.91 -1.16
C TYR A 400 9.37 13.91 -2.31
N SER A 401 10.29 13.96 -3.26
CA SER A 401 10.41 12.96 -4.32
C SER A 401 11.88 12.74 -4.69
N VAL A 402 12.20 11.54 -5.18
CA VAL A 402 13.52 11.27 -5.75
C VAL A 402 13.49 11.56 -7.24
N GLY A 403 14.28 12.53 -7.67
CA GLY A 403 14.52 12.79 -9.10
C GLY A 403 13.39 13.50 -9.85
N ARG A 404 12.28 13.87 -9.19
CA ARG A 404 11.17 14.58 -9.83
C ARG A 404 11.23 16.10 -9.66
N ASP A 405 11.78 16.57 -8.53
CA ASP A 405 11.94 18.01 -8.27
C ASP A 405 13.30 18.54 -8.71
N ARG A 406 13.31 19.77 -9.23
CA ARG A 406 14.52 20.42 -9.74
C ARG A 406 14.54 21.92 -9.49
N ALA A 407 15.59 22.41 -8.83
CA ALA A 407 15.87 23.84 -8.82
C ALA A 407 16.30 24.28 -10.24
N LEU A 408 15.56 25.23 -10.82
CA LEU A 408 15.90 25.80 -12.14
C LEU A 408 16.77 27.06 -11.97
N SER A 409 16.48 27.86 -10.95
CA SER A 409 17.26 29.03 -10.53
C SER A 409 17.17 29.21 -9.01
N ALA A 410 17.76 30.29 -8.48
CA ALA A 410 17.61 30.65 -7.07
C ALA A 410 16.15 31.01 -6.69
N GLU A 411 15.36 31.44 -7.67
CA GLU A 411 14.00 31.97 -7.46
C GLU A 411 12.91 31.00 -7.95
N VAL A 412 13.23 30.07 -8.85
CA VAL A 412 12.25 29.17 -9.48
C VAL A 412 12.67 27.71 -9.38
N ARG A 413 11.71 26.86 -9.01
CA ARG A 413 11.84 25.41 -8.95
C ARG A 413 10.81 24.76 -9.86
N LEU A 414 11.13 23.59 -10.37
CA LEU A 414 10.19 22.71 -11.05
C LEU A 414 9.83 21.61 -10.06
N LEU A 415 8.56 21.51 -9.72
CA LEU A 415 8.00 20.45 -8.90
C LEU A 415 7.24 19.48 -9.78
N THR A 416 7.17 18.21 -9.39
CA THR A 416 6.17 17.31 -9.97
C THR A 416 4.85 17.44 -9.21
N VAL A 417 3.78 17.61 -9.97
CA VAL A 417 2.40 17.59 -9.50
C VAL A 417 1.81 16.22 -9.78
N LEU A 418 1.08 15.69 -8.81
CA LEU A 418 0.26 14.50 -8.98
C LEU A 418 -1.20 14.94 -9.14
N GLU A 419 -1.76 14.73 -10.33
CA GLU A 419 -3.20 14.84 -10.54
C GLU A 419 -3.83 13.45 -10.42
N ASN A 420 -4.81 13.36 -9.53
CA ASN A 420 -5.42 12.10 -9.11
C ASN A 420 -6.86 12.32 -8.68
N SER A 421 -7.62 12.99 -9.54
CA SER A 421 -9.01 13.35 -9.26
C SER A 421 -9.96 12.13 -9.26
N ASP A 422 -9.52 10.98 -9.79
CA ASP A 422 -10.25 9.71 -9.83
C ASP A 422 -9.26 8.52 -9.87
N VAL A 423 -9.64 7.34 -9.36
CA VAL A 423 -8.83 6.10 -9.38
C VAL A 423 -8.35 5.71 -10.79
N ASN A 424 -9.10 6.10 -11.81
CA ASN A 424 -8.83 5.83 -13.21
C ASN A 424 -8.03 6.94 -13.87
N TYR A 425 -7.70 8.04 -13.19
CA TYR A 425 -6.93 9.15 -13.75
C TYR A 425 -5.74 9.48 -12.85
N LEU A 426 -4.56 8.95 -13.17
CA LEU A 426 -3.34 9.15 -12.41
C LEU A 426 -2.27 9.74 -13.32
N VAL A 427 -1.97 11.04 -13.20
CA VAL A 427 -1.03 11.72 -14.10
C VAL A 427 -0.03 12.54 -13.30
N TYR A 428 1.26 12.29 -13.56
CA TYR A 428 2.35 13.12 -13.07
C TYR A 428 2.78 14.13 -14.13
N TYR A 429 2.91 15.40 -13.73
CA TYR A 429 3.43 16.43 -14.63
C TYR A 429 4.22 17.52 -13.91
N PRO A 430 5.17 18.17 -14.61
CA PRO A 430 5.97 19.21 -13.97
C PRO A 430 5.24 20.55 -13.91
N GLN A 431 5.49 21.32 -12.85
CA GLN A 431 4.99 22.68 -12.65
C GLN A 431 6.11 23.56 -12.09
N ALA A 432 6.32 24.72 -12.69
CA ALA A 432 7.23 25.72 -12.14
C ALA A 432 6.59 26.46 -10.97
N GLU A 433 7.35 26.71 -9.92
CA GLU A 433 6.95 27.49 -8.74
C GLU A 433 8.05 28.49 -8.36
N ALA A 434 7.64 29.69 -7.97
CA ALA A 434 8.56 30.70 -7.44
C ALA A 434 8.66 30.60 -5.92
N VAL A 435 9.85 30.77 -5.36
CA VAL A 435 10.10 30.72 -3.90
C VAL A 435 9.27 31.77 -3.14
N ASP A 436 8.98 32.91 -3.76
CA ASP A 436 8.13 33.97 -3.19
C ASP A 436 6.64 33.86 -3.58
N GLY A 437 6.27 32.80 -4.30
CA GLY A 437 4.92 32.56 -4.82
C GLY A 437 4.55 33.39 -6.05
N SER A 438 5.43 34.24 -6.60
CA SER A 438 5.11 35.19 -7.66
C SER A 438 5.75 34.86 -9.01
N LEU A 439 5.05 34.05 -9.82
CA LEU A 439 5.50 33.75 -11.19
C LEU A 439 5.17 34.86 -12.20
N ASN A 440 6.16 35.20 -13.02
CA ASN A 440 5.97 36.09 -14.17
C ASN A 440 5.08 35.44 -15.25
N SER A 441 4.67 36.22 -16.25
CA SER A 441 3.74 35.74 -17.30
C SER A 441 4.31 34.61 -18.17
N THR A 442 5.63 34.50 -18.29
CA THR A 442 6.28 33.47 -19.11
C THR A 442 6.21 32.12 -18.41
N TRP A 443 6.57 32.07 -17.12
CA TRP A 443 6.42 30.86 -16.32
C TRP A 443 4.96 30.42 -16.18
N ARG A 444 4.01 31.36 -16.04
CA ARG A 444 2.58 31.01 -16.05
C ARG A 444 2.11 30.38 -17.37
N ARG A 445 2.62 30.86 -18.51
CA ARG A 445 2.34 30.22 -19.81
C ARG A 445 2.98 28.84 -19.93
N LEU A 446 4.17 28.64 -19.36
CA LEU A 446 4.81 27.32 -19.29
C LEU A 446 3.96 26.35 -18.48
N ASN A 447 3.57 26.73 -17.26
CA ASN A 447 2.72 25.88 -16.42
C ASN A 447 1.40 25.52 -17.11
N GLN A 448 0.78 26.49 -17.81
CA GLN A 448 -0.43 26.19 -18.58
C GLN A 448 -0.16 25.14 -19.66
N ALA A 449 0.93 25.25 -20.42
CA ALA A 449 1.26 24.27 -21.46
C ALA A 449 1.55 22.87 -20.88
N LEU A 450 2.25 22.81 -19.75
CA LEU A 450 2.54 21.54 -19.05
C LEU A 450 1.25 20.91 -18.51
N ALA A 451 0.35 21.72 -17.95
CA ALA A 451 -0.97 21.26 -17.49
C ALA A 451 -1.86 20.84 -18.67
N ASP A 452 -1.92 21.60 -19.75
CA ASP A 452 -2.73 21.26 -20.95
C ASP A 452 -2.27 19.93 -21.58
N ASN A 453 -0.97 19.66 -21.59
CA ASN A 453 -0.43 18.38 -22.06
C ASN A 453 -0.81 17.21 -21.15
N ALA A 454 -0.86 17.42 -19.83
CA ALA A 454 -1.18 16.38 -18.86
C ALA A 454 -2.68 16.14 -18.74
N LEU A 455 -3.46 17.23 -18.68
CA LEU A 455 -4.86 17.31 -18.26
C LEU A 455 -5.80 17.73 -19.40
N GLY A 456 -5.32 17.73 -20.64
CA GLY A 456 -6.07 18.25 -21.78
C GLY A 456 -7.24 17.37 -22.22
N GLU A 457 -7.18 16.87 -23.45
CA GLU A 457 -8.34 16.24 -24.11
C GLU A 457 -8.90 15.03 -23.35
N TYR A 458 -8.09 14.38 -22.50
CA TYR A 458 -8.45 13.16 -21.78
C TYR A 458 -9.14 13.41 -20.44
N TYR A 459 -8.91 14.56 -19.80
CA TYR A 459 -9.35 14.80 -18.42
C TYR A 459 -10.87 14.85 -18.27
N ASP A 460 -11.56 15.48 -19.22
CA ASP A 460 -13.02 15.54 -19.21
C ASP A 460 -13.68 14.40 -20.02
N SER A 461 -12.91 13.54 -20.68
CA SER A 461 -13.42 12.56 -21.66
C SER A 461 -13.22 11.09 -21.29
N TYR A 462 -12.41 10.79 -20.26
CA TYR A 462 -12.20 9.42 -19.79
C TYR A 462 -13.45 8.80 -19.15
N THR A 463 -14.46 9.62 -18.84
CA THR A 463 -15.82 9.16 -18.52
C THR A 463 -16.87 9.77 -19.44
N SER A 464 -17.96 9.05 -19.69
CA SER A 464 -19.12 9.56 -20.44
C SER A 464 -20.41 9.16 -19.73
N GLY A 465 -21.20 10.16 -19.31
CA GLY A 465 -22.44 9.90 -18.57
C GLY A 465 -22.24 9.26 -17.19
N GLY A 466 -21.03 9.31 -16.63
CA GLY A 466 -20.66 8.65 -15.37
C GLY A 466 -20.10 7.24 -15.54
N GLU A 467 -20.01 6.71 -16.76
CA GLU A 467 -19.34 5.44 -17.05
C GLU A 467 -17.90 5.68 -17.49
N LEU A 468 -16.97 4.89 -16.94
CA LEU A 468 -15.56 4.86 -17.36
C LEU A 468 -15.44 4.36 -18.80
N LYS A 469 -14.66 5.08 -19.62
CA LYS A 469 -14.34 4.70 -21.01
C LYS A 469 -12.94 4.10 -21.11
N PHE A 470 -11.98 4.72 -20.45
CA PHE A 470 -10.59 4.27 -20.37
C PHE A 470 -9.96 4.82 -19.10
N ALA A 471 -8.91 4.15 -18.63
CA ALA A 471 -8.10 4.60 -17.51
C ALA A 471 -6.90 5.34 -18.08
N VAL A 472 -6.59 6.50 -17.50
CA VAL A 472 -5.45 7.34 -17.87
C VAL A 472 -4.34 7.14 -16.84
N ARG A 473 -3.15 6.79 -17.32
CA ARG A 473 -1.92 6.70 -16.53
C ARG A 473 -0.86 7.57 -17.17
N GLY A 474 -0.33 8.53 -16.44
CA GLY A 474 0.58 9.53 -16.95
C GLY A 474 1.88 9.61 -16.17
N ASN A 475 2.99 9.74 -16.87
CA ASN A 475 4.31 9.98 -16.27
C ASN A 475 5.00 11.15 -16.97
N CYS A 476 6.02 11.71 -16.33
CA CYS A 476 6.83 12.77 -16.90
C CYS A 476 8.33 12.51 -16.73
N TYR A 477 9.09 12.83 -17.78
CA TYR A 477 10.54 12.74 -17.82
C TYR A 477 11.12 14.10 -18.24
N LEU A 478 12.26 14.44 -17.65
CA LEU A 478 12.97 15.68 -17.98
C LEU A 478 14.30 15.33 -18.63
N VAL A 479 14.52 15.82 -19.86
CA VAL A 479 15.82 15.77 -20.53
C VAL A 479 16.43 17.17 -20.51
N THR A 480 17.72 17.28 -20.26
CA THR A 480 18.43 18.57 -20.22
C THR A 480 19.60 18.55 -21.19
N ALA A 481 19.74 19.64 -21.93
CA ALA A 481 20.87 19.91 -22.81
C ALA A 481 21.27 21.39 -22.69
N GLY A 482 22.44 21.66 -22.12
CA GLY A 482 22.84 23.02 -21.75
C GLY A 482 21.79 23.71 -20.85
N GLY A 483 21.30 24.88 -21.25
CA GLY A 483 20.22 25.60 -20.56
C GLY A 483 18.80 25.29 -21.04
N VAL A 484 18.62 24.23 -21.84
CA VAL A 484 17.33 23.80 -22.37
C VAL A 484 16.83 22.58 -21.62
N ILE A 485 15.53 22.58 -21.29
CA ILE A 485 14.83 21.43 -20.71
C ILE A 485 13.72 20.99 -21.65
N SER A 486 13.68 19.69 -21.95
CA SER A 486 12.55 19.03 -22.59
C SER A 486 11.76 18.27 -21.54
N ALA A 487 10.57 18.74 -21.22
CA ALA A 487 9.58 17.98 -20.46
C ALA A 487 8.85 17.05 -21.42
N ILE A 488 8.94 15.74 -21.18
CA ILE A 488 8.30 14.68 -21.96
C ILE A 488 7.24 14.06 -21.07
N GLN A 489 5.98 14.21 -21.45
CA GLN A 489 4.83 13.70 -20.71
C GLN A 489 4.24 12.55 -21.52
N THR A 490 4.16 11.37 -20.90
CA THR A 490 3.64 10.15 -21.52
C THR A 490 2.33 9.81 -20.84
N LEU A 491 1.27 9.58 -21.61
CA LEU A 491 -0.02 9.13 -21.14
C LEU A 491 -0.31 7.75 -21.75
N THR A 492 -0.88 6.86 -20.96
CA THR A 492 -1.41 5.56 -21.39
C THR A 492 -2.90 5.57 -21.12
N LEU A 493 -3.68 5.30 -22.15
CA LEU A 493 -5.12 5.15 -22.14
C LEU A 493 -5.40 3.64 -22.23
N ASP A 494 -6.01 3.08 -21.20
CA ASP A 494 -6.30 1.65 -21.11
C ASP A 494 -7.80 1.44 -21.14
N ASP A 495 -8.32 0.77 -22.16
CA ASP A 495 -9.69 0.26 -22.23
C ASP A 495 -9.71 -1.26 -22.50
N SER A 496 -8.62 -1.95 -22.15
CA SER A 496 -8.42 -3.38 -22.44
C SER A 496 -9.45 -4.32 -21.81
N TRP A 497 -10.26 -3.82 -20.87
CA TRP A 497 -11.42 -4.53 -20.32
C TRP A 497 -12.63 -4.55 -21.26
N GLU A 498 -12.70 -3.66 -22.26
CA GLU A 498 -13.77 -3.65 -23.26
C GLU A 498 -13.48 -4.61 -24.43
N ALA A 499 -14.54 -5.16 -25.03
CA ALA A 499 -14.40 -6.04 -26.17
C ALA A 499 -13.89 -5.28 -27.40
N GLY A 500 -12.60 -5.45 -27.72
CA GLY A 500 -11.93 -4.73 -28.80
C GLY A 500 -11.18 -3.48 -28.34
N GLY A 501 -11.14 -3.21 -27.04
CA GLY A 501 -10.25 -2.22 -26.43
C GLY A 501 -8.80 -2.69 -26.40
N GLY A 502 -7.90 -1.77 -26.06
CA GLY A 502 -6.46 -1.96 -26.03
C GLY A 502 -5.74 -0.92 -25.19
N LEU A 503 -4.48 -0.70 -25.52
CA LEU A 503 -3.63 0.31 -24.89
C LEU A 503 -3.26 1.33 -25.95
N GLU A 504 -3.54 2.60 -25.68
CA GLU A 504 -3.10 3.73 -26.49
C GLU A 504 -2.12 4.58 -25.69
N GLU A 505 -1.02 4.97 -26.34
CA GLU A 505 0.01 5.84 -25.80
C GLU A 505 -0.07 7.21 -26.46
N ALA A 506 -0.08 8.26 -25.65
CA ALA A 506 0.10 9.63 -26.10
C ALA A 506 1.38 10.21 -25.49
N VAL A 507 2.14 10.95 -26.30
CA VAL A 507 3.33 11.66 -25.83
C VAL A 507 3.21 13.13 -26.19
N HIS A 508 3.37 13.98 -25.19
CA HIS A 508 3.37 15.42 -25.33
C HIS A 508 4.66 16.01 -24.78
N THR A 509 5.18 17.03 -25.45
CA THR A 509 6.48 17.61 -25.12
C THR A 509 6.43 19.12 -25.00
N VAL A 510 7.18 19.67 -24.05
CA VAL A 510 7.47 21.10 -23.96
C VAL A 510 8.97 21.30 -23.81
N CYS A 511 9.60 21.91 -24.81
CA CYS A 511 10.98 22.37 -24.73
C CYS A 511 11.03 23.82 -24.26
N PHE A 512 11.80 24.14 -23.22
CA PHE A 512 11.88 25.49 -22.68
C PHE A 512 13.27 25.86 -22.13
N ASP A 513 13.51 27.16 -22.05
CA ASP A 513 14.68 27.77 -21.44
C ASP A 513 14.60 27.65 -19.90
N ALA A 514 15.59 27.01 -19.29
CA ALA A 514 15.62 26.76 -17.85
C ALA A 514 15.69 28.04 -17.01
N VAL A 515 16.22 29.15 -17.57
CA VAL A 515 16.38 30.42 -16.86
C VAL A 515 15.14 31.30 -17.03
N THR A 516 14.61 31.40 -18.26
CA THR A 516 13.55 32.35 -18.57
C THR A 516 12.15 31.75 -18.64
N GLY A 517 12.03 30.42 -18.67
CA GLY A 517 10.78 29.69 -18.92
C GLY A 517 10.25 29.84 -20.35
N ARG A 518 11.08 30.33 -21.29
CA ARG A 518 10.66 30.58 -22.67
C ARG A 518 10.52 29.24 -23.40
N GLN A 519 9.34 28.97 -23.94
CA GLN A 519 9.10 27.78 -24.75
C GLN A 519 9.75 27.93 -26.14
N TYR A 520 10.30 26.82 -26.64
CA TYR A 520 10.90 26.68 -27.96
C TYR A 520 10.02 25.80 -28.84
N ARG A 521 9.92 26.18 -30.11
CA ARG A 521 9.30 25.37 -31.16
C ARG A 521 10.40 24.64 -31.92
N LEU A 522 10.07 23.50 -32.52
CA LEU A 522 11.02 22.77 -33.38
C LEU A 522 11.61 23.65 -34.49
N ALA A 523 10.81 24.57 -35.04
CA ALA A 523 11.25 25.53 -36.04
C ALA A 523 12.39 26.45 -35.55
N ASP A 524 12.47 26.74 -34.24
CA ASP A 524 13.46 27.66 -33.68
C ASP A 524 14.89 27.05 -33.66
N LEU A 525 15.03 25.76 -34.01
CA LEU A 525 16.32 25.05 -34.14
C LEU A 525 16.99 25.32 -35.50
N PHE A 526 16.23 25.74 -36.52
CA PHE A 526 16.67 25.78 -37.91
C PHE A 526 16.89 27.21 -38.41
N ALA A 527 17.85 27.37 -39.33
CA ALA A 527 18.18 28.66 -39.92
C ALA A 527 17.01 29.24 -40.74
N ASP A 528 16.94 30.57 -40.80
CA ASP A 528 15.93 31.27 -41.59
C ASP A 528 15.93 30.81 -43.05
N GLY A 529 14.76 30.43 -43.56
CA GLY A 529 14.57 29.95 -44.92
C GLY A 529 14.66 28.43 -45.10
N VAL A 530 15.14 27.68 -44.10
CA VAL A 530 15.14 26.21 -44.10
C VAL A 530 13.70 25.69 -44.00
N ASN A 531 13.28 24.83 -44.93
CA ASN A 531 11.99 24.17 -44.85
C ASN A 531 12.12 22.87 -44.06
N TRP A 532 12.40 23.00 -42.77
CA TRP A 532 12.68 21.88 -41.86
C TRP A 532 11.66 20.74 -41.93
N ARG A 533 10.38 21.07 -42.20
CA ARG A 533 9.28 20.09 -42.35
C ARG A 533 9.45 19.13 -43.53
N GLN A 534 10.31 19.46 -44.49
CA GLN A 534 10.70 18.61 -45.62
C GLN A 534 12.15 18.15 -45.49
N GLU A 535 13.06 19.04 -45.08
CA GLU A 535 14.49 18.74 -45.03
C GLU A 535 14.86 17.74 -43.91
N LEU A 536 14.06 17.62 -42.85
CA LEU A 536 14.24 16.58 -41.82
C LEU A 536 13.79 15.18 -42.25
N LEU A 537 13.02 15.03 -43.33
CA LEU A 537 12.48 13.72 -43.72
C LEU A 537 13.55 12.74 -44.15
N GLU A 538 14.64 13.20 -44.77
CA GLU A 538 15.76 12.34 -45.18
C GLU A 538 16.57 11.87 -43.95
N PRO A 539 17.05 12.75 -43.05
CA PRO A 539 17.69 12.34 -41.79
C PRO A 539 16.82 11.42 -40.93
N ALA A 540 15.52 11.73 -40.79
CA ALA A 540 14.60 10.90 -40.01
C ALA A 540 14.41 9.50 -40.62
N ARG A 541 14.31 9.38 -41.95
CA ARG A 541 14.24 8.07 -42.62
C ARG A 541 15.51 7.26 -42.49
N ALA A 542 16.67 7.92 -42.62
CA ALA A 542 17.96 7.28 -42.42
C ALA A 542 18.07 6.70 -41.00
N SER A 543 17.72 7.50 -39.99
CA SER A 543 17.74 7.04 -38.59
C SER A 543 16.74 5.92 -38.32
N TYR A 544 15.50 6.05 -38.79
CA TYR A 544 14.49 5.00 -38.65
C TYR A 544 14.93 3.68 -39.31
N GLY A 545 15.58 3.74 -40.47
CA GLY A 545 16.16 2.57 -41.12
C GLY A 545 17.27 1.90 -40.30
N LEU A 546 18.05 2.67 -39.53
CA LEU A 546 19.05 2.12 -38.60
C LEU A 546 18.40 1.41 -37.40
N LEU A 547 17.30 1.95 -36.87
CA LEU A 547 16.53 1.29 -35.80
C LEU A 547 15.98 -0.06 -36.27
N ALA A 548 15.39 -0.10 -37.46
CA ALA A 548 14.91 -1.33 -38.08
C ALA A 548 16.05 -2.36 -38.27
N ALA A 549 17.20 -1.91 -38.77
CA ALA A 549 18.38 -2.76 -38.93
C ALA A 549 18.96 -3.28 -37.59
N ALA A 550 18.72 -2.56 -36.48
CA ALA A 550 19.10 -2.97 -35.13
C ALA A 550 18.09 -3.93 -34.47
N GLY A 551 17.03 -4.33 -35.19
CA GLY A 551 16.04 -5.31 -34.72
C GLY A 551 14.75 -4.71 -34.18
N ALA A 552 14.53 -3.40 -34.32
CA ALA A 552 13.21 -2.81 -34.06
C ALA A 552 12.20 -3.29 -35.12
N PRO A 553 10.95 -3.61 -34.73
CA PRO A 553 9.94 -4.03 -35.69
C PRO A 553 9.66 -2.93 -36.72
N GLU A 554 9.77 -3.27 -38.01
CA GLU A 554 9.40 -2.33 -39.07
C GLU A 554 7.89 -2.11 -39.08
N GLN A 555 7.49 -0.86 -38.93
CA GLN A 555 6.11 -0.44 -39.08
C GLN A 555 5.88 0.23 -40.44
N PRO A 556 4.96 -0.31 -41.28
CA PRO A 556 4.66 0.27 -42.60
C PRO A 556 4.11 1.69 -42.53
N GLU A 557 3.35 2.02 -41.48
CA GLU A 557 2.76 3.35 -41.27
C GLU A 557 3.84 4.43 -41.15
N MET A 558 4.97 4.13 -40.48
CA MET A 558 6.10 5.06 -40.36
C MET A 558 6.71 5.45 -41.70
N GLN A 559 6.78 4.53 -42.66
CA GLN A 559 7.26 4.84 -44.01
C GLN A 559 6.33 5.82 -44.73
N GLU A 560 5.02 5.69 -44.52
CA GLU A 560 4.04 6.61 -45.06
C GLU A 560 4.12 8.00 -44.39
N ILE A 561 4.21 8.05 -43.06
CA ILE A 561 4.37 9.29 -42.29
C ILE A 561 5.61 10.05 -42.77
N LEU A 562 6.75 9.37 -42.88
CA LEU A 562 8.02 9.95 -43.30
C LEU A 562 8.13 10.22 -44.82
N SER A 563 7.09 9.88 -45.60
CA SER A 563 6.98 10.28 -47.02
C SER A 563 6.25 11.62 -47.20
N LYS A 564 5.60 12.13 -46.14
CA LYS A 564 4.78 13.34 -46.15
C LYS A 564 5.46 14.47 -45.38
N ARG A 565 5.03 15.71 -45.61
CA ARG A 565 5.53 16.88 -44.90
C ARG A 565 5.19 16.78 -43.40
N LEU A 566 6.20 16.92 -42.53
CA LEU A 566 6.04 16.84 -41.06
C LEU A 566 5.01 17.84 -40.51
N SER A 567 4.37 17.53 -39.39
CA SER A 567 3.46 18.45 -38.69
C SER A 567 4.20 19.70 -38.16
N ARG A 568 3.47 20.81 -37.96
CA ARG A 568 4.03 21.99 -37.27
C ARG A 568 4.09 21.81 -35.76
N ASN A 569 3.20 20.97 -35.22
CA ASN A 569 3.07 20.68 -33.80
C ASN A 569 3.61 19.28 -33.51
N LEU A 570 4.65 18.85 -34.24
CA LEU A 570 5.27 17.55 -34.00
C LEU A 570 5.99 17.61 -32.66
N ASP A 571 5.68 16.66 -31.78
CA ASP A 571 6.35 16.52 -30.50
C ASP A 571 7.82 16.17 -30.67
N PHE A 572 8.65 16.80 -29.86
CA PHE A 572 10.09 16.66 -29.94
C PHE A 572 10.79 16.92 -28.60
N SER A 573 11.93 16.29 -28.42
CA SER A 573 12.83 16.54 -27.29
C SER A 573 14.25 16.78 -27.78
N LEU A 574 15.04 17.48 -26.97
CA LEU A 574 16.41 17.85 -27.26
C LEU A 574 17.33 17.31 -26.16
N SER A 575 18.40 16.65 -26.57
CA SER A 575 19.47 16.15 -25.70
C SER A 575 20.81 16.71 -26.15
N ASP A 576 21.88 16.40 -25.43
CA ASP A 576 23.23 16.77 -25.84
C ASP A 576 23.66 16.08 -27.16
N GLU A 577 23.05 14.94 -27.49
CA GLU A 577 23.41 14.13 -28.67
C GLU A 577 22.59 14.49 -29.93
N GLY A 578 21.35 14.95 -29.76
CA GLY A 578 20.46 15.19 -30.89
C GLY A 578 19.03 15.56 -30.53
N LEU A 579 18.18 15.47 -31.54
CA LEU A 579 16.75 15.74 -31.52
C LEU A 579 15.99 14.42 -31.59
N THR A 580 15.01 14.18 -30.72
CA THR A 580 14.09 13.03 -30.86
C THR A 580 12.73 13.51 -31.34
N LEU A 581 12.19 12.88 -32.37
CA LEU A 581 10.84 13.12 -32.90
C LEU A 581 9.90 12.00 -32.43
N TYR A 582 8.68 12.36 -32.03
CA TYR A 582 7.66 11.43 -31.54
C TYR A 582 6.51 11.35 -32.54
N PHE A 583 6.20 10.14 -33.00
CA PHE A 583 5.13 9.89 -33.97
C PHE A 583 4.08 8.97 -33.36
N ALA A 584 2.86 9.47 -33.19
CA ALA A 584 1.71 8.64 -32.85
C ALA A 584 1.28 7.81 -34.06
N LEU A 585 0.91 6.56 -33.80
CA LEU A 585 0.55 5.56 -34.81
C LEU A 585 -0.91 5.18 -34.66
N SER A 586 -1.48 4.61 -35.73
CA SER A 586 -2.89 4.21 -35.76
C SER A 586 -3.23 3.03 -34.86
N ASP A 587 -2.23 2.25 -34.43
CA ASP A 587 -2.38 1.16 -33.46
C ASP A 587 -2.28 1.61 -32.00
N GLY A 588 -2.16 2.92 -31.77
CA GLY A 588 -2.04 3.51 -30.45
C GLY A 588 -0.61 3.55 -29.90
N ALA A 589 0.40 3.04 -30.60
CA ALA A 589 1.79 3.15 -30.14
C ALA A 589 2.43 4.51 -30.50
N VAL A 590 3.52 4.86 -29.82
CA VAL A 590 4.36 6.02 -30.19
C VAL A 590 5.75 5.57 -30.65
N GLN A 591 6.10 5.93 -31.89
CA GLN A 591 7.44 5.68 -32.44
C GLN A 591 8.37 6.87 -32.17
N LEU A 592 9.50 6.59 -31.54
CA LEU A 592 10.59 7.55 -31.34
C LEU A 592 11.60 7.44 -32.48
N VAL A 593 11.98 8.59 -33.06
CA VAL A 593 13.01 8.69 -34.11
C VAL A 593 14.08 9.70 -33.69
N PRO A 594 15.24 9.24 -33.19
CA PRO A 594 16.35 10.11 -32.83
C PRO A 594 17.06 10.61 -34.10
N VAL A 595 17.45 11.87 -34.15
CA VAL A 595 18.17 12.51 -35.26
C VAL A 595 19.40 13.20 -34.68
N SER A 596 20.59 12.73 -35.09
CA SER A 596 21.85 13.31 -34.63
C SER A 596 22.01 14.74 -35.16
N TYR A 597 22.58 15.63 -34.34
CA TYR A 597 22.92 16.98 -34.81
C TYR A 597 23.94 16.97 -35.96
N GLN A 598 24.75 15.92 -36.08
CA GLN A 598 25.70 15.78 -37.20
C GLN A 598 24.98 15.62 -38.54
N ASP A 599 23.85 14.91 -38.54
CA ASP A 599 23.08 14.62 -39.76
C ASP A 599 22.28 15.82 -40.25
N ILE A 600 22.05 16.81 -39.36
CA ILE A 600 21.30 18.03 -39.67
C ILE A 600 22.15 19.30 -39.50
N ASP A 601 23.47 19.18 -39.39
CA ASP A 601 24.39 20.29 -39.04
C ASP A 601 24.24 21.51 -39.96
N SER A 602 23.99 21.27 -41.25
CA SER A 602 23.79 22.29 -42.26
C SER A 602 22.44 23.03 -42.17
N LEU A 603 21.48 22.47 -41.45
CA LEU A 603 20.12 23.00 -41.30
C LEU A 603 19.98 23.89 -40.05
N LEU A 604 20.89 23.75 -39.09
CA LEU A 604 20.79 24.37 -37.76
C LEU A 604 21.04 25.88 -37.81
N ASP A 605 20.25 26.64 -37.06
CA ASP A 605 20.57 28.04 -36.76
C ASP A 605 21.63 28.12 -35.67
N LYS A 606 22.90 27.98 -36.06
CA LYS A 606 24.02 28.04 -35.12
C LYS A 606 24.16 29.39 -34.40
N SER A 607 23.56 30.45 -34.95
CA SER A 607 23.53 31.79 -34.33
C SER A 607 22.31 32.02 -33.43
N GLY A 608 21.32 31.13 -33.53
CA GLY A 608 20.04 31.23 -32.85
C GLY A 608 20.15 31.05 -31.35
N SER A 609 19.24 31.69 -30.61
CA SER A 609 19.24 31.63 -29.15
C SER A 609 19.04 30.22 -28.60
N LEU A 610 18.24 29.39 -29.28
CA LEU A 610 18.04 27.99 -28.90
C LEU A 610 19.35 27.20 -29.00
N TRP A 611 20.00 27.23 -30.15
CA TRP A 611 21.25 26.50 -30.37
C TRP A 611 22.36 26.93 -29.41
N GLN A 612 22.52 28.25 -29.21
CA GLN A 612 23.51 28.78 -28.27
C GLN A 612 23.27 28.30 -26.84
N ASN A 613 22.01 28.31 -26.39
CA ASN A 613 21.64 27.86 -25.05
C ASN A 613 21.83 26.34 -24.89
N LEU A 614 21.50 25.57 -25.94
CA LEU A 614 21.67 24.13 -25.98
C LEU A 614 23.14 23.70 -25.91
N GLN A 615 24.04 24.44 -26.57
CA GLN A 615 25.48 24.19 -26.54
C GLN A 615 26.16 24.65 -25.24
N GLY A 616 25.40 25.17 -24.26
CA GLY A 616 25.94 25.65 -22.99
C GLY A 616 26.86 26.87 -23.11
N ILE A 617 26.82 27.58 -24.25
CA ILE A 617 27.58 28.82 -24.44
C ILE A 617 26.80 29.92 -23.73
N THR A 618 27.08 30.05 -22.43
CA THR A 618 26.66 31.16 -21.59
C THR A 618 27.05 32.47 -22.29
N ARG A 619 26.05 33.31 -22.58
CA ARG A 619 26.31 34.74 -22.81
C ARG A 619 26.89 35.27 -21.50
N GLU A 620 28.19 35.56 -21.51
CA GLU A 620 28.81 36.43 -20.53
C GLU A 620 28.04 37.75 -20.49
N GLU A 621 27.40 38.05 -19.36
CA GLU A 621 27.19 39.43 -18.88
C GLU A 621 27.58 39.52 -17.41
#